data_AF-A0A8C6YS11-F1
#
_entry.id   AF-A0A8C6YS11-F1
#
_cell.length_a   1.000
_cell.length_b   1.000
_cell.length_c   1.000
_cell.angle_alpha   90.00
_cell.angle_beta   90.00
_cell.angle_gamma   90.00
#
_symmetry.space_group_name_H-M   'P 1'
#
loop_
_entity.id
_entity.type
_entity.pdbx_description
1 polymer ?
#
loop_
_entity_poly.entity_id
_entity_poly.type
_entity_poly.pdbx_seq_one_letter_code
_entity_poly.pdbx_strand_id
1 'polypeptide(L)'
;MQHPFLAELKKSPESLNYCIIFQNWRIETPLHTDSVTCMNKIFEGTELLKKKLDMNKFGAFFQKFERLKQSLTLRPGKEEECDTERKNPKIFIEKLTTFIRKSSKTLRAPSY
;
A
#
# COMPACT_ATOMS: atom_id res chain seq x y z
N MET A 1 11.55 -17.48 -6.62
CA MET A 1 11.40 -16.62 -7.81
C MET A 1 10.74 -15.31 -7.40
N GLN A 2 11.29 -14.16 -7.79
CA GLN A 2 10.66 -12.87 -7.54
C GLN A 2 9.45 -12.75 -8.48
N HIS A 3 8.22 -12.68 -7.95
CA HIS A 3 7.03 -12.53 -8.79
C HIS A 3 7.22 -11.27 -9.67
N PRO A 4 7.23 -11.36 -11.02
CA PRO A 4 7.56 -10.25 -11.92
C PRO A 4 6.74 -8.99 -11.62
N PHE A 5 5.50 -9.23 -11.27
CA PHE A 5 4.51 -8.30 -10.76
C PHE A 5 4.98 -7.37 -9.61
N LEU A 6 5.68 -7.91 -8.62
CA LEU A 6 6.13 -7.15 -7.44
C LEU A 6 7.31 -6.23 -7.76
N ALA A 7 8.08 -6.53 -8.82
CA ALA A 7 9.17 -5.68 -9.26
C ALA A 7 8.65 -4.38 -9.91
N GLU A 8 7.55 -4.48 -10.64
CA GLU A 8 6.93 -3.32 -11.30
C GLU A 8 6.15 -2.44 -10.31
N LEU A 9 5.48 -3.05 -9.33
CA LEU A 9 4.73 -2.32 -8.30
C LEU A 9 5.64 -1.44 -7.44
N LYS A 10 6.93 -1.77 -7.30
CA LYS A 10 7.92 -0.96 -6.57
C LYS A 10 8.31 0.35 -7.24
N LYS A 11 8.21 0.44 -8.57
CA LYS A 11 8.67 1.61 -9.35
C LYS A 11 7.62 2.72 -9.42
N SER A 12 6.37 2.40 -9.11
CA SER A 12 5.23 3.29 -9.32
C SER A 12 4.91 4.30 -8.20
N PRO A 13 5.21 4.06 -6.90
CA PRO A 13 4.88 5.01 -5.84
C PRO A 13 5.63 6.34 -5.94
N GLU A 14 6.83 6.34 -6.52
CA GLU A 14 7.65 7.54 -6.74
C GLU A 14 6.94 8.50 -7.73
N SER A 15 6.23 7.97 -8.71
CA SER A 15 5.45 8.75 -9.68
C SER A 15 4.16 9.32 -9.08
N LEU A 16 3.59 8.69 -8.04
CA LEU A 16 2.42 9.22 -7.33
C LEU A 16 2.76 10.50 -6.56
N ASN A 17 4.02 10.63 -6.09
CA ASN A 17 4.48 11.73 -5.24
C ASN A 17 4.30 13.12 -5.90
N TYR A 18 4.38 13.21 -7.23
CA TYR A 18 4.18 14.48 -7.95
C TYR A 18 2.71 14.97 -7.93
N CYS A 19 1.73 14.07 -7.75
CA CYS A 19 0.30 14.41 -7.85
C CYS A 19 -0.32 14.90 -6.54
N ILE A 20 0.38 14.74 -5.41
CA ILE A 20 -0.14 14.94 -4.05
C ILE A 20 0.46 16.11 -3.28
N ILE A 21 1.44 16.82 -3.85
CA ILE A 21 2.21 17.87 -3.15
C ILE A 21 1.31 19.05 -2.71
N PHE A 22 0.16 19.25 -3.35
CA PHE A 22 -0.77 20.34 -3.07
C PHE A 22 -2.04 19.93 -2.29
N GLN A 23 -2.06 18.74 -1.70
CA GLN A 23 -3.27 18.16 -1.13
C GLN A 23 -3.28 18.21 0.40
N ASN A 24 -4.17 19.02 0.97
CA ASN A 24 -4.27 19.27 2.42
C ASN A 24 -5.16 18.28 3.20
N TRP A 25 -5.69 17.24 2.54
CA TRP A 25 -6.52 16.23 3.21
C TRP A 25 -5.66 15.21 3.97
N ARG A 26 -6.26 14.52 4.94
CA ARG A 26 -5.54 13.56 5.80
C ARG A 26 -6.01 12.13 5.55
N ILE A 27 -5.06 11.20 5.65
CA ILE A 27 -5.24 9.75 5.49
C ILE A 27 -4.89 9.09 6.82
N GLU A 28 -5.71 8.14 7.27
CA GLU A 28 -5.31 7.22 8.33
C GLU A 28 -4.09 6.42 7.86
N THR A 29 -2.96 6.64 8.52
CA THR A 29 -1.69 6.02 8.18
C THR A 29 -1.25 5.15 9.35
N PRO A 30 -1.07 3.85 9.16
CA PRO A 30 -0.73 2.96 10.26
C PRO A 30 0.72 3.16 10.72
N LEU A 31 0.94 3.04 12.03
CA LEU A 31 2.26 3.15 12.64
C LEU A 31 3.16 1.95 12.27
N HIS A 32 2.55 0.78 12.07
CA HIS A 32 3.23 -0.44 11.65
C HIS A 32 2.54 -1.06 10.42
N THR A 33 3.17 -2.02 9.75
CA THR A 33 2.62 -2.62 8.51
C THR A 33 2.62 -4.14 8.54
N ASP A 34 2.90 -4.71 9.71
CA ASP A 34 3.29 -6.12 9.83
C ASP A 34 2.10 -7.01 10.24
N SER A 35 1.00 -6.41 10.69
CA SER A 35 -0.26 -7.08 11.04
C SER A 35 -1.32 -6.98 9.94
N VAL A 36 -2.26 -7.94 9.92
CA VAL A 36 -3.34 -7.98 8.91
C VAL A 36 -4.22 -6.74 8.99
N THR A 37 -4.55 -6.30 10.20
CA THR A 37 -5.39 -5.12 10.44
C THR A 37 -4.69 -3.84 9.99
N CYS A 38 -3.37 -3.71 10.20
CA CYS A 38 -2.61 -2.58 9.66
C CYS A 38 -2.43 -2.62 8.15
N MET A 39 -2.34 -3.82 7.55
CA MET A 39 -2.38 -3.94 6.08
C MET A 39 -3.72 -3.48 5.51
N ASN A 40 -4.84 -3.79 6.16
CA ASN A 40 -6.16 -3.32 5.74
C ASN A 40 -6.24 -1.78 5.73
N LYS A 41 -5.65 -1.11 6.73
CA LYS A 41 -5.54 0.36 6.74
C LYS A 41 -4.74 0.93 5.57
N ILE A 42 -3.70 0.24 5.12
CA ILE A 42 -2.98 0.62 3.88
C ILE A 42 -3.89 0.46 2.65
N PHE A 43 -4.68 -0.60 2.56
CA PHE A 43 -5.61 -0.79 1.44
C PHE A 43 -6.70 0.29 1.40
N GLU A 44 -7.31 0.59 2.55
CA GLU A 44 -8.30 1.67 2.69
C GLU A 44 -7.74 3.03 2.26
N GLY A 45 -6.56 3.41 2.76
CA GLY A 45 -5.94 4.68 2.41
C GLY A 45 -5.54 4.79 0.93
N THR A 46 -5.20 3.66 0.30
CA THR A 46 -4.87 3.62 -1.14
C THR A 46 -6.12 3.78 -2.01
N GLU A 47 -7.26 3.21 -1.60
CA GLU A 47 -8.55 3.46 -2.27
C GLU A 47 -8.97 4.92 -2.13
N LEU A 48 -8.70 5.54 -0.97
CA LEU A 48 -8.96 6.97 -0.79
C LEU A 48 -8.08 7.83 -1.72
N LEU A 49 -6.79 7.50 -1.86
CA LEU A 49 -5.90 8.16 -2.84
C LEU A 49 -6.46 8.07 -4.26
N LYS A 50 -6.87 6.86 -4.68
CA LYS A 50 -7.45 6.62 -6.01
C LYS A 50 -8.66 7.50 -6.27
N LYS A 51 -9.60 7.56 -5.31
CA LYS A 51 -10.86 8.33 -5.43
C LYS A 51 -10.64 9.84 -5.42
N LYS A 52 -9.74 10.35 -4.57
CA LYS A 52 -9.57 11.80 -4.36
C LYS A 52 -8.76 12.50 -5.45
N LEU A 53 -7.91 11.76 -6.15
CA LEU A 53 -6.90 12.35 -7.02
C LEU A 53 -7.12 12.02 -8.51
N ASP A 54 -8.29 11.45 -8.84
CA ASP A 54 -8.67 11.00 -10.18
C ASP A 54 -7.49 10.36 -10.94
N MET A 55 -6.85 9.40 -10.27
CA MET A 55 -5.57 8.84 -10.67
C MET A 55 -5.68 7.81 -11.79
N ASN A 56 -6.51 8.10 -12.80
CA ASN A 56 -6.74 7.24 -13.96
C ASN A 56 -5.44 6.95 -14.72
N LYS A 57 -4.51 7.92 -14.76
CA LYS A 57 -3.16 7.74 -15.34
C LYS A 57 -2.31 6.69 -14.61
N PHE A 58 -2.68 6.33 -13.38
CA PHE A 58 -2.05 5.28 -12.59
C PHE A 58 -2.91 4.01 -12.52
N GLY A 59 -3.87 3.82 -13.43
CA GLY A 59 -4.75 2.65 -13.44
C GLY A 59 -4.00 1.31 -13.42
N ALA A 60 -2.88 1.21 -14.15
CA ALA A 60 -2.02 0.03 -14.14
C ALA A 60 -1.40 -0.24 -12.75
N PHE A 61 -1.06 0.81 -11.99
CA PHE A 61 -0.62 0.66 -10.60
C PHE A 61 -1.75 0.12 -9.73
N PHE A 62 -2.94 0.72 -9.77
CA PHE A 62 -4.05 0.28 -8.91
C PHE A 62 -4.53 -1.13 -9.25
N GLN A 63 -4.56 -1.51 -10.53
CA GLN A 63 -4.84 -2.90 -10.91
C GLN A 63 -3.83 -3.87 -10.31
N LYS A 64 -2.54 -3.51 -10.33
CA LYS A 64 -1.51 -4.33 -9.67
C LYS A 64 -1.61 -4.25 -8.16
N PHE A 65 -1.98 -3.13 -7.59
CA PHE A 65 -2.15 -3.04 -6.15
C PHE A 65 -3.31 -3.93 -5.66
N GLU A 66 -4.40 -4.03 -6.44
CA GLU A 66 -5.54 -4.89 -6.11
C GLU A 66 -5.18 -6.39 -6.12
N ARG A 67 -4.37 -6.87 -7.07
CA ARG A 67 -3.94 -8.29 -7.01
C ARG A 67 -2.98 -8.54 -5.84
N LEU A 68 -2.18 -7.55 -5.42
CA LEU A 68 -1.38 -7.66 -4.20
C LEU A 68 -2.29 -7.81 -2.97
N LYS A 69 -3.34 -6.98 -2.88
CA LYS A 69 -4.35 -7.08 -1.82
C LYS A 69 -4.97 -8.48 -1.76
N GLN A 70 -5.47 -8.99 -2.87
CA GLN A 70 -6.04 -10.35 -2.96
C GLN A 70 -5.06 -11.43 -2.50
N SER A 71 -3.79 -11.34 -2.91
CA SER A 71 -2.75 -12.29 -2.49
C SER A 71 -2.46 -12.26 -0.98
N LEU A 72 -2.68 -11.12 -0.31
CA LEU A 72 -2.40 -10.95 1.10
C LEU A 72 -3.64 -11.20 1.98
N THR A 73 -4.85 -10.95 1.48
CA THR A 73 -6.12 -11.28 2.15
C THR A 73 -6.27 -12.78 2.43
N LEU A 74 -5.60 -13.64 1.64
CA LEU A 74 -5.58 -15.09 1.86
C LEU A 74 -4.72 -15.54 3.07
N ARG A 75 -4.05 -14.61 3.78
CA ARG A 75 -3.26 -14.94 4.98
C ARG A 75 -4.11 -14.79 6.24
N PRO A 76 -4.39 -15.89 6.97
CA PRO A 76 -5.03 -15.79 8.27
C PRO A 76 -4.09 -15.12 9.27
N GLY A 77 -4.58 -14.09 9.95
CA GLY A 77 -3.87 -13.41 11.03
C GLY A 77 -4.85 -13.04 12.14
N LYS A 78 -4.34 -12.88 13.37
CA LYS A 78 -5.15 -12.43 14.49
C LYS A 78 -5.63 -11.00 14.22
N GLU A 79 -6.91 -10.75 14.43
CA GLU A 79 -7.46 -9.40 14.44
C GLU A 79 -6.97 -8.69 15.70
N GLU A 80 -5.96 -7.84 15.52
CA GLU A 80 -5.49 -6.91 16.55
C GLU A 80 -5.80 -5.48 16.13
N GLU A 81 -6.01 -4.57 17.08
CA GLU A 81 -6.21 -3.16 16.74
C GLU A 81 -4.96 -2.59 16.05
N CYS A 82 -5.15 -1.77 15.02
CA CYS A 82 -4.04 -1.09 14.36
C CYS A 82 -3.98 0.37 14.77
N ASP A 83 -2.89 0.75 15.43
CA ASP A 83 -2.62 2.16 15.72
C ASP A 83 -2.38 2.94 14.42
N THR A 84 -3.15 4.02 14.24
CA THR A 84 -3.05 4.90 13.08
C THR A 84 -2.89 6.36 13.47
N GLU A 85 -2.24 7.12 12.60
CA GLU A 85 -2.16 8.58 12.69
C GLU A 85 -2.71 9.23 11.43
N ARG A 86 -3.40 10.37 11.58
CA ARG A 86 -3.86 11.17 10.45
C ARG A 86 -2.71 11.96 9.84
N LYS A 87 -2.18 11.51 8.71
CA LYS A 87 -1.06 12.16 7.99
C LYS A 87 -1.50 12.69 6.64
N ASN A 88 -0.69 13.58 6.07
CA ASN A 88 -0.91 14.03 4.70
C ASN A 88 -0.62 12.90 3.69
N PRO A 89 -1.06 13.03 2.42
CA PRO A 89 -0.93 11.96 1.43
C PRO A 89 0.53 11.61 1.13
N LYS A 90 1.45 12.57 1.21
CA LYS A 90 2.90 12.32 0.99
C LYS A 90 3.44 11.29 1.96
N ILE A 91 3.22 11.49 3.26
CA ILE A 91 3.66 10.56 4.30
C ILE A 91 3.00 9.19 4.13
N PHE A 92 1.72 9.16 3.75
CA PHE A 92 1.04 7.90 3.46
C PHE A 92 1.69 7.15 2.29
N ILE A 93 2.08 7.84 1.20
CA ILE A 93 2.74 7.21 0.05
C ILE A 93 4.13 6.66 0.41
N GLU A 94 4.88 7.34 1.26
CA GLU A 94 6.16 6.83 1.79
C GLU A 94 5.94 5.50 2.56
N LYS A 95 4.86 5.44 3.36
CA LYS A 95 4.46 4.21 4.06
C LYS A 95 4.04 3.11 3.10
N LEU A 96 3.20 3.43 2.11
CA LEU A 96 2.75 2.51 1.06
C LEU A 96 3.94 1.91 0.28
N THR A 97 4.93 2.74 -0.04
CA THR A 97 6.17 2.30 -0.71
C THR A 97 6.93 1.30 0.15
N THR A 98 7.05 1.57 1.45
CA THR A 98 7.71 0.68 2.41
C THR A 98 6.96 -0.65 2.52
N PHE A 99 5.63 -0.62 2.60
CA PHE A 99 4.78 -1.79 2.63
C PHE A 99 4.99 -2.66 1.38
N ILE A 100 4.89 -2.10 0.18
CA ILE A 100 5.11 -2.82 -1.08
C ILE A 100 6.50 -3.47 -1.12
N ARG A 101 7.54 -2.75 -0.65
CA ARG A 101 8.91 -3.26 -0.56
C ARG A 101 9.01 -4.46 0.39
N LYS A 102 8.36 -4.41 1.56
CA LYS A 102 8.31 -5.51 2.55
C LYS A 102 7.55 -6.73 2.02
N SER A 103 6.35 -6.54 1.48
CA SER A 103 5.53 -7.64 0.93
C SER A 103 6.25 -8.39 -0.19
N SER A 104 7.07 -7.68 -0.97
CA SER A 104 7.93 -8.27 -2.00
C SER A 104 9.12 -9.09 -1.50
N LYS A 105 9.50 -8.94 -0.23
CA LYS A 105 10.55 -9.74 0.43
C LYS A 105 9.93 -10.98 1.08
N THR A 106 8.79 -10.82 1.76
CA THR A 106 8.09 -11.91 2.45
C THR A 106 7.55 -12.98 1.49
N LEU A 107 7.16 -12.61 0.27
CA LEU A 107 6.79 -13.55 -0.80
C LEU A 107 7.98 -14.34 -1.41
N ARG A 108 9.23 -14.10 -0.96
CA ARG A 108 10.42 -14.85 -1.43
C ARG A 108 10.93 -15.89 -0.43
N ALA A 109 10.51 -15.84 0.82
CA ALA A 109 10.91 -16.85 1.79
C ALA A 109 10.04 -18.10 1.56
N PRO A 110 10.62 -19.29 1.35
CA PRO A 110 9.86 -20.53 1.44
C PRO A 110 9.32 -20.60 2.87
N SER A 111 8.00 -20.75 3.01
CA SER A 111 7.41 -21.26 4.24
C SER A 111 8.00 -22.66 4.45
N TYR A 112 8.87 -22.81 5.45
CA TYR A 112 9.27 -24.10 6.00
C TYR A 112 8.23 -24.56 7.02
#